data_AF-A0A924P6A1-F1
#
_entry.id   AF-A0A924P6A1-F1
#
_cell.length_a   1.000
_cell.length_b   1.000
_cell.length_c   1.000
_cell.angle_alpha   90.00
_cell.angle_beta   90.00
_cell.angle_gamma   90.00
#
_symmetry.space_group_name_H-M   'P 1'
#
loop_
_entity.id
_entity.type
_entity.pdbx_description
1 polymer ?
#
loop_
_entity_poly.entity_id
_entity_poly.type
_entity_poly.pdbx_seq_one_letter_code
_entity_poly.pdbx_strand_id
1 'polypeptide(L)' 'MKAEFINGEVIIHSPITDEHESVSFNPACLLHFHTVVNNSGRVTHEKLMIALTRNNYEPDICFFSGAEAMKFKEGQK' A
#
# COMPACT_ATOMS: atom_id res chain seq x y z
N MET A 1 12.79 -4.65 -5.61
CA MET A 1 13.50 -3.55 -4.93
C MET A 1 12.50 -2.44 -4.77
N LYS A 2 12.29 -1.98 -3.53
CA LYS A 2 11.35 -0.90 -3.17
C LYS A 2 12.16 0.37 -2.93
N ALA A 3 11.64 1.50 -3.39
CA ALA A 3 12.31 2.79 -3.25
C ALA A 3 11.33 3.81 -2.67
N GLU A 4 11.69 4.39 -1.54
CA GLU A 4 10.90 5.42 -0.87
C GLU A 4 11.65 6.75 -0.91
N PHE A 5 10.92 7.86 -0.98
CA PHE A 5 11.49 9.19 -0.83
C PHE A 5 11.09 9.74 0.54
N ILE A 6 12.06 9.88 1.44
CA ILE A 6 11.81 10.26 2.83
C ILE A 6 12.77 11.39 3.20
N ASN A 7 12.20 12.55 3.55
CA ASN A 7 12.91 13.73 4.04
C ASN A 7 14.05 14.23 3.12
N GLY A 8 13.88 14.15 1.80
CA GLY A 8 14.89 14.61 0.85
C GLY A 8 15.81 13.52 0.32
N GLU A 9 15.69 12.28 0.81
CA GLU A 9 16.56 11.17 0.47
C GLU A 9 15.79 10.02 -0.17
N VAL A 10 16.41 9.33 -1.14
CA VAL A 10 15.87 8.08 -1.70
C VAL A 10 16.42 6.92 -0.88
N ILE A 11 15.53 6.19 -0.23
CA ILE A 11 15.85 4.99 0.55
C ILE A 11 15.52 3.77 -0.31
N ILE A 12 16.55 2.96 -0.58
CA ILE A 12 16.41 1.72 -1.32
C ILE A 12 16.35 0.56 -0.33
N HIS A 13 15.27 -0.20 -0.39
CA HIS A 13 15.06 -1.37 0.45
C HIS A 13 15.54 -2.64 -0.27
N SER A 14 16.10 -3.56 0.51
CA SER A 14 16.43 -4.90 0.04
C SER A 14 15.17 -5.61 -0.48
N PRO A 15 15.32 -6.66 -1.31
CA PRO A 15 14.20 -7.55 -1.62
C PRO A 15 13.53 -8.04 -0.33
N ILE A 16 12.20 -8.14 -0.37
CA ILE A 16 11.41 -8.73 0.72
C ILE A 16 11.78 -10.19 0.90
N THR A 17 11.75 -10.67 2.15
CA THR A 17 11.89 -12.10 2.44
C THR A 17 10.53 -12.79 2.36
N ASP A 18 10.54 -14.12 2.25
CA ASP A 18 9.32 -14.94 2.24
C ASP A 18 8.55 -14.81 3.57
N GLU A 19 9.27 -14.66 4.68
CA GLU A 19 8.66 -14.47 6.01
C GLU A 19 7.95 -13.11 6.09
N HIS A 20 8.54 -12.05 5.54
CA HIS A 20 7.91 -10.74 5.48
C HIS A 20 6.65 -10.77 4.60
N GLU A 21 6.73 -11.40 3.44
CA GLU A 21 5.59 -11.59 2.55
C GLU A 21 4.46 -12.34 3.27
N SER A 22 4.78 -13.47 3.89
CA SER A 22 3.80 -14.28 4.63
C SER A 22 3.14 -13.53 5.80
N VAL A 23 3.92 -12.74 6.55
CA VAL A 23 3.42 -11.97 7.70
C VAL A 23 2.57 -10.78 7.28
N SER A 24 2.90 -10.10 6.17
CA SER A 24 2.15 -8.94 5.67
C SER A 24 0.92 -9.33 4.85
N PHE A 25 1.00 -10.40 4.06
CA PHE A 25 -0.07 -10.83 3.16
C PHE A 25 -1.32 -11.33 3.92
N ASN A 26 -1.13 -12.13 4.97
CA ASN A 26 -2.23 -12.67 5.77
C ASN A 26 -3.17 -11.59 6.36
N PRO A 27 -2.67 -10.58 7.11
CA PRO A 27 -3.52 -9.50 7.59
C PRO A 27 -4.07 -8.64 6.42
N ALA A 28 -3.32 -8.46 5.34
CA ALA A 28 -3.83 -7.75 4.16
C ALA A 28 -5.06 -8.44 3.55
N CYS A 29 -5.04 -9.78 3.43
CA CYS A 29 -6.20 -10.55 2.98
C CYS A 29 -7.40 -10.38 3.90
N LEU A 30 -7.20 -10.49 5.21
CA LEU A 30 -8.28 -10.32 6.20
C LEU A 30 -8.90 -8.93 6.09
N LEU A 31 -8.08 -7.88 6.04
CA LEU A 31 -8.53 -6.50 5.89
C LEU A 31 -9.23 -6.29 4.55
N HIS A 32 -8.69 -6.86 3.47
CA HIS A 32 -9.29 -6.78 2.14
C HIS A 32 -10.69 -7.38 2.12
N PHE A 33 -10.85 -8.64 2.57
CA PHE A 33 -12.17 -9.28 2.59
C PHE A 33 -13.15 -8.56 3.51
N HIS A 34 -12.70 -8.14 4.70
CA HIS A 34 -13.53 -7.34 5.59
C HIS A 34 -14.01 -6.05 4.91
N THR A 35 -13.12 -5.38 4.19
CA THR A 35 -13.41 -4.12 3.51
C THR A 35 -14.40 -4.30 2.35
N VAL A 36 -14.24 -5.37 1.57
CA VAL A 36 -15.15 -5.73 0.47
C VAL A 36 -16.53 -6.08 1.00
N VAL A 37 -16.62 -6.93 2.04
CA VAL A 37 -17.90 -7.36 2.63
C VAL A 37 -18.68 -6.19 3.22
N ASN A 38 -17.99 -5.23 3.84
CA ASN A 38 -18.63 -4.08 4.48
C ASN A 38 -18.73 -2.84 3.57
N ASN A 39 -18.29 -2.94 2.31
CA ASN A 39 -18.22 -1.82 1.36
C ASN A 39 -17.57 -0.56 1.97
N SER A 40 -16.51 -0.75 2.76
CA SER A 40 -15.92 0.34 3.58
C SER A 40 -14.75 1.07 2.90
N GLY A 41 -14.24 0.53 1.78
CA GLY A 41 -13.14 1.17 1.04
C GLY A 41 -12.33 0.21 0.17
N ARG A 42 -11.01 0.42 0.14
CA ARG A 42 -10.05 -0.38 -0.62
C ARG A 42 -8.81 -0.64 0.22
N VAL A 43 -8.37 -1.90 0.23
CA VAL A 43 -7.07 -2.30 0.79
C VAL A 43 -6.12 -2.62 -0.35
N THR A 44 -4.87 -2.18 -0.23
CA THR A 44 -3.77 -2.56 -1.12
C THR A 44 -2.64 -3.16 -0.31
N HIS A 45 -1.90 -4.07 -0.92
CA HIS A 45 -0.77 -4.76 -0.31
C HIS A 45 0.39 -4.74 -1.30
N GLU A 46 1.55 -4.30 -0.80
CA GLU A 46 2.84 -4.25 -1.48
C GLU A 46 2.89 -3.48 -2.82
N LYS A 47 4.01 -2.78 -3.06
CA LYS A 47 4.30 -2.07 -4.33
C LYS A 47 3.30 -1.00 -4.77
N LEU A 48 2.41 -0.53 -3.91
CA LEU A 48 1.62 0.67 -4.18
C LEU A 48 2.34 1.88 -3.58
N MET A 49 2.77 2.81 -4.44
CA MET A 49 3.33 4.07 -3.97
C MET A 49 2.22 5.05 -3.55
N ILE A 50 2.37 5.64 -2.37
CA ILE A 50 1.60 6.79 -1.90
C ILE A 50 2.50 8.02 -1.97
N ALA A 51 2.13 8.95 -2.84
CA ALA A 51 2.77 10.25 -2.94
C ALA A 51 2.09 11.27 -2.03
N LEU A 52 2.81 11.72 -1.01
CA LEU A 52 2.41 12.82 -0.13
C LEU A 52 3.19 14.09 -0.48
N THR A 53 2.79 15.22 0.09
CA THR A 53 3.39 16.54 -0.22
C THR A 53 4.88 16.62 0.06
N ARG A 54 5.41 15.80 0.97
CA ARG A 54 6.82 15.79 1.37
C ARG A 54 7.57 14.50 1.09
N ASN A 55 6.86 13.37 1.05
CA ASN A 55 7.44 12.03 1.03
C ASN A 55 6.68 11.12 0.08
N ASN A 56 7.37 10.12 -0.47
CA ASN A 56 6.77 9.02 -1.20
C ASN A 56 7.05 7.73 -0.43
N TYR A 57 6.00 6.99 -0.11
CA TYR A 57 6.09 5.72 0.60
C TYR A 57 5.56 4.60 -0.28
N GLU A 58 6.01 3.38 -0.07
CA GLU A 58 5.41 2.16 -0.63
C GLU A 58 4.99 1.23 0.52
N PRO A 59 4.03 1.61 1.40
CA PRO A 59 3.78 0.83 2.61
C PRO A 59 3.29 -0.58 2.30
N ASP A 60 3.63 -1.53 3.16
CA ASP A 60 3.33 -2.95 2.93
C ASP A 60 1.81 -3.19 2.86
N ILE A 61 1.02 -2.46 3.65
CA ILE A 61 -0.45 -2.48 3.62
C ILE A 61 -0.99 -1.05 3.72
N CYS A 62 -1.95 -0.71 2.85
CA CYS A 62 -2.68 0.56 2.92
C CYS A 62 -4.18 0.34 2.88
N PHE A 63 -4.91 1.11 3.67
CA PHE A 63 -6.36 1.22 3.59
C PHE A 63 -6.74 2.62 3.10
N PHE A 64 -7.61 2.67 2.10
CA PHE A 64 -8.22 3.89 1.59
C PHE A 64 -9.72 3.81 1.83
N SER A 65 -10.30 4.84 2.43
CA SER A 65 -11.76 4.94 2.57
C SER A 65 -12.43 4.92 1.19
N GLY A 66 -13.72 4.53 1.14
CA GLY A 66 -14.47 4.55 -0.12
C GLY A 66 -14.40 5.91 -0.84
N ALA A 67 -14.45 7.02 -0.09
CA ALA A 67 -14.36 8.36 -0.64
C ALA A 67 -13.00 8.66 -1.32
N GLU A 68 -11.90 8.16 -0.76
CA GLU A 68 -10.57 8.32 -1.37
C GLU A 68 -10.36 7.35 -2.52
N ALA A 69 -10.77 6.09 -2.37
CA ALA A 69 -10.62 5.06 -3.39
C ALA A 69 -11.37 5.40 -4.69
N MET A 70 -12.52 6.08 -4.61
CA MET A 70 -13.26 6.56 -5.79
C MET A 70 -12.50 7.57 -6.64
N LYS A 71 -11.44 8.21 -6.11
CA LYS A 71 -10.62 9.17 -6.86
C LYS A 71 -9.57 8.48 -7.73
N PHE A 72 -9.37 7.17 -7.56
CA PHE A 72 -8.36 6.43 -8.30
C PHE A 72 -8.80 6.25 -9.75
N LYS A 73 -7.87 6.48 -10.68
CA LYS A 73 -8.13 6.37 -12.12
C LYS A 73 -7.60 5.04 -12.66
N GLU A 74 -8.27 4.53 -13.69
CA GLU A 74 -7.75 3.38 -14.43
C GLU A 74 -6.38 3.72 -15.03
N GLY A 75 -5.42 2.80 -14.91
CA GLY A 75 -4.04 3.01 -15.38
C GLY A 75 -3.24 4.05 -14.60
N GLN A 76 -3.75 4.54 -13.46
CA GLN A 76 -2.99 5.42 -12.57
C GLN A 76 -1.72 4.70 -12.09
N LYS A 77 -0.59 5.40 -12.23
CA LYS A 77 0.72 5.01 -11.72
C LYS A 77 1.06 5.86 -10.52
#